data_AF-A0A6B3IB79-F1
#
_entry.id   AF-A0A6B3IB79-F1
#
_cell.length_a   1.000
_cell.length_b   1.000
_cell.length_c   1.000
_cell.angle_alpha   90.00
_cell.angle_beta   90.00
_cell.angle_gamma   90.00
#
_symmetry.space_group_name_H-M   'P 1'
#
loop_
_entity.id
_entity.type
_entity.pdbx_description
1 polymer ?
#
loop_
_entity_poly.entity_id
_entity_poly.type
_entity_poly.pdbx_seq_one_letter_code
_entity_poly.pdbx_strand_id
1 'polypeptide(L)' 'AGSLLDLSLFSTGRTFSAYYPEDEAALDSAFGEVAALLHSGAVQPLPVRAFDLAEVQEAFTYMSRAQHVGK' A
#
# COMPACT_ATOMS: atom_id res chain seq x y z
N ALA A 1 -13.15 7.00 18.16
CA ALA A 1 -13.69 5.62 18.24
C ALA A 1 -14.30 5.29 16.88
N GLY A 2 -13.83 4.25 16.20
CA GLY A 2 -14.41 3.84 14.91
C GLY A 2 -15.82 3.27 15.11
N SER A 3 -16.73 3.52 14.16
CA SER A 3 -18.04 2.85 14.14
C SER A 3 -17.83 1.35 13.93
N LEU A 4 -18.64 0.52 14.60
CA LEU A 4 -18.68 -0.92 14.33
C LEU A 4 -19.07 -1.16 12.86
N LEU A 5 -18.56 -2.25 12.27
CA LEU A 5 -18.95 -2.66 10.93
C LEU A 5 -20.42 -3.06 10.92
N ASP A 6 -21.24 -2.35 10.14
CA ASP A 6 -22.67 -2.64 10.02
C ASP A 6 -22.93 -3.89 9.17
N LEU A 7 -23.14 -5.03 9.83
CA LEU A 7 -23.33 -6.34 9.19
C LEU A 7 -24.51 -6.40 8.20
N SER A 8 -25.45 -5.44 8.24
CA SER A 8 -26.53 -5.36 7.25
C SER A 8 -25.99 -5.22 5.82
N LEU A 9 -24.75 -4.74 5.64
CA LEU A 9 -24.08 -4.61 4.35
C LEU A 9 -24.06 -5.93 3.56
N PHE A 10 -23.97 -7.07 4.25
CA PHE A 10 -23.81 -8.39 3.64
C PHE A 10 -25.13 -9.00 3.15
N SER A 11 -26.28 -8.47 3.62
CA SER A 11 -27.60 -8.92 3.17
C SER A 11 -27.90 -8.63 1.69
N THR A 12 -27.12 -7.74 1.09
CA THR A 12 -27.25 -7.31 -0.31
C THR A 12 -26.25 -8.00 -1.25
N GLY A 13 -25.58 -9.06 -0.80
CA GLY A 13 -24.57 -9.80 -1.58
C GLY A 13 -23.20 -9.11 -1.66
N ARG A 14 -22.93 -8.10 -0.82
CA ARG A 14 -21.59 -7.50 -0.69
C ARG A 14 -20.65 -8.45 0.02
N THR A 15 -19.35 -8.33 -0.25
CA THR A 15 -18.28 -9.08 0.42
C THR A 15 -17.28 -8.12 1.04
N PHE A 16 -16.67 -8.53 2.15
CA PHE A 16 -15.56 -7.81 2.78
C PHE A 16 -14.38 -8.77 2.86
N SER A 17 -13.24 -8.37 2.28
CA SER A 17 -11.99 -9.13 2.34
C SER A 17 -10.98 -8.31 3.11
N ALA A 18 -10.53 -8.82 4.25
CA ALA A 18 -9.32 -8.30 4.88
C ALA A 18 -8.12 -8.77 4.03
N TYR A 19 -7.19 -7.86 3.75
CA TYR A 19 -5.99 -8.15 2.99
C TYR A 19 -4.78 -7.96 3.90
N TYR A 20 -4.00 -9.03 4.04
CA TYR A 20 -2.78 -9.08 4.83
C TYR A 20 -1.63 -9.41 3.87
N PRO A 21 -0.89 -8.40 3.38
CA PRO A 21 0.17 -8.60 2.39
C PRO A 21 1.34 -9.47 2.88
N GLU A 22 1.42 -9.73 4.19
CA GLU A 22 2.46 -10.55 4.82
C GLU A 22 2.24 -12.07 4.69
N ASP A 23 1.13 -12.53 4.11
CA ASP A 23 0.93 -13.94 3.78
C ASP A 23 1.84 -14.35 2.60
N GLU A 24 2.79 -15.25 2.86
CA GLU A 24 3.85 -15.66 1.93
C GLU A 24 3.31 -16.16 0.58
N ALA A 25 2.21 -16.93 0.59
CA ALA A 25 1.62 -17.44 -0.64
C ALA A 25 0.95 -16.33 -1.48
N ALA A 26 0.34 -15.34 -0.82
CA ALA A 26 -0.23 -14.18 -1.48
C ALA A 26 0.86 -13.26 -2.04
N LEU A 27 1.96 -13.12 -1.31
CA LEU A 27 3.10 -12.30 -1.70
C LEU A 27 3.77 -12.81 -2.99
N ASP A 28 4.03 -14.12 -3.09
CA ASP A 28 4.65 -14.72 -4.28
C ASP A 28 3.80 -14.52 -5.54
N SER A 29 2.49 -14.77 -5.44
CA SER A 29 1.57 -14.54 -6.56
C SER A 29 1.52 -13.06 -6.95
N ALA A 30 1.46 -12.16 -5.98
CA ALA A 30 1.44 -10.72 -6.21
C ALA A 30 2.73 -10.23 -6.88
N PHE A 31 3.90 -10.77 -6.50
CA PHE A 31 5.18 -10.41 -7.13
C PHE A 31 5.22 -10.74 -8.62
N GLY A 32 4.72 -11.92 -9.01
CA GLY A 32 4.63 -12.33 -10.42
C GLY A 32 3.74 -11.39 -11.24
N GLU A 33 2.58 -11.03 -10.69
CA GLU A 33 1.65 -10.08 -11.32
C GLU A 33 2.27 -8.69 -11.46
N VAL A 34 2.88 -8.17 -10.39
CA VAL A 34 3.56 -6.87 -10.41
C VAL A 34 4.69 -6.85 -11.44
N ALA A 35 5.47 -7.93 -11.56
CA ALA A 35 6.53 -8.03 -12.57
C ALA A 35 5.97 -7.95 -14.00
N ALA A 36 4.84 -8.60 -14.28
CA ALA A 36 4.18 -8.52 -15.58
C ALA A 36 3.64 -7.11 -15.87
N LEU A 37 3.07 -6.44 -14.86
CA LEU A 37 2.58 -5.06 -14.99
C LEU A 37 3.72 -4.06 -15.22
N LEU A 38 4.88 -4.26 -14.57
CA LEU A 38 6.09 -3.50 -14.84
C LEU A 38 6.61 -3.72 -16.26
N HIS A 39 6.68 -4.98 -16.71
CA HIS A 39 7.17 -5.31 -18.06
C HIS A 39 6.30 -4.71 -19.17
N SER A 40 4.99 -4.69 -18.96
CA SER A 40 4.03 -4.08 -19.90
C SER A 40 3.98 -2.56 -19.86
N GLY A 41 4.67 -1.91 -18.90
CA GLY A 41 4.64 -0.45 -18.73
C GLY A 41 3.33 0.08 -18.15
N ALA A 42 2.44 -0.80 -17.65
CA ALA A 42 1.16 -0.43 -17.06
C ALA A 42 1.31 0.31 -15.72
N VAL A 43 2.46 0.16 -15.06
CA VAL A 43 2.80 0.85 -13.80
C VAL A 43 3.87 1.89 -14.07
N GLN A 44 3.67 3.10 -13.53
CA GLN A 44 4.65 4.18 -13.56
C GLN A 44 5.25 4.38 -12.17
N PRO A 45 6.54 4.75 -12.06
CA PRO A 45 7.14 5.09 -10.77
C PRO A 45 6.40 6.22 -10.06
N LEU A 46 6.30 6.13 -8.75
CA LEU A 46 5.80 7.24 -7.92
C LEU A 46 6.85 8.37 -7.89
N PRO A 47 6.44 9.64 -7.69
CA PRO A 47 7.38 10.70 -7.33
C PRO A 47 8.20 10.28 -6.11
N VAL A 48 9.52 10.53 -6.15
CA VAL A 48 10.45 10.14 -5.09
C VAL A 48 11.06 11.38 -4.45
N ARG A 49 11.00 11.47 -3.13
CA ARG A 49 11.83 12.40 -2.36
C ARG A 49 12.91 11.62 -1.61
N ALA A 50 14.14 11.67 -2.13
CA ALA A 50 15.29 11.07 -1.48
C ALA A 50 15.83 11.98 -0.37
N PHE A 51 16.30 11.36 0.71
CA PHE A 51 17.02 11.98 1.81
C PHE A 51 18.41 11.34 1.90
N ASP A 52 19.43 12.11 2.30
CA ASP A 52 20.74 11.53 2.58
C ASP A 52 20.66 10.61 3.83
N LEU A 53 21.60 9.67 3.96
CA LEU A 53 21.70 8.82 5.15
C LEU A 53 21.91 9.63 6.44
N ALA A 54 22.54 10.79 6.35
CA ALA A 54 22.68 11.71 7.48
C ALA A 54 21.32 12.30 7.95
N GLU A 55 20.29 12.26 7.12
CA GLU A 55 18.99 12.91 7.32
C GLU A 55 17.87 11.92 7.69
N VAL A 56 18.21 10.67 8.07
CA VAL A 56 17.23 9.61 8.36
C VAL A 56 16.14 10.07 9.34
N GLN A 57 16.52 10.78 10.41
CA GLN A 57 15.55 11.27 11.39
C GLN A 57 14.58 12.30 10.79
N GLU A 58 15.05 13.14 9.87
CA GLU A 58 14.21 14.10 9.15
C GLU A 58 13.29 13.39 8.16
N ALA A 59 13.79 12.39 7.43
CA ALA A 59 12.98 11.58 6.51
C ALA A 59 11.76 10.96 7.22
N PHE A 60 11.96 10.35 8.38
CA PHE A 60 10.86 9.81 9.19
C PHE A 60 9.89 10.89 9.68
N THR A 61 10.41 12.05 10.11
CA THR A 61 9.58 13.18 10.56
C THR A 61 8.72 13.75 9.43
N TYR A 62 9.29 13.88 8.24
CA TYR A 62 8.62 14.35 7.04
C TYR A 62 7.49 13.38 6.64
N MET A 63 7.77 12.07 6.66
CA MET A 63 6.78 11.04 6.39
C MET A 63 5.65 11.06 7.42
N SER A 64 5.96 11.10 8.72
CA SER A 64 4.98 11.03 9.80
C SER A 64 4.06 12.25 9.87
N ARG A 65 4.53 13.41 9.36
CA ARG A 65 3.73 14.62 9.22
C ARG A 65 2.87 14.64 7.95
N ALA A 66 2.84 13.54 7.19
CA ALA A 66 2.12 13.41 5.92
C ALA A 66 2.47 14.51 4.90
N GLN A 67 3.72 14.97 4.91
CA GLN A 67 4.18 16.02 4.00
C GLN A 67 4.66 15.47 2.65
N HIS A 68 4.60 14.16 2.44
CA HIS A 68 5.08 13.44 1.27
C HIS A 68 3.96 13.16 0.26
N VAL A 69 4.33 13.11 -1.01
CA VAL A 69 3.50 12.58 -2.11
C VAL A 69 4.34 11.54 -2.82
N GLY A 70 3.82 10.32 -2.95
CA GLY A 70 4.56 9.21 -3.53
C GLY A 70 5.46 8.52 -2.51
N LYS A 71 6.72 8.33 -2.85
CA LYS A 71 7.70 7.56 -2.07
C LYS A 71 8.74 8.45 -1.40
#